data_AF-A0A7X7PRA4-F1
#
_entry.id   AF-A0A7X7PRA4-F1
#
_cell.length_a   1.000
_cell.length_b   1.000
_cell.length_c   1.000
_cell.angle_alpha   90.00
_cell.angle_beta   90.00
_cell.angle_gamma   90.00
#
_symmetry.space_group_name_H-M   'P 1'
#
loop_
_entity.id
_entity.type
_entity.pdbx_description
1 polymer ?
#
loop_
_entity_poly.entity_id
_entity_poly.type
_entity_poly.pdbx_seq_one_letter_code
_entity_poly.pdbx_strand_id
1 'polypeptide(L)'
;VVFSLPDLLDISPETRLTVAVEPVLLAQLEDAADGFVARTPDGNTQTHDARDTVSLAAESALQILRGLAQREGVQLLPLPYATPSLPLLAVHGWNDGVSQVRLGKAELARILGVAETPRGALPPGLDLSSDSVAAFSGASVDYVVVKAAVMDDLAETPTDPLGPVRIADAAGNRLTVVPVARAIASALANDGQPANVCAAIATALAEGSPRSLVICPEDEYTGFNPESLAEVMRQAEASGAFRTVTLGELVERHLSERRPVFLSRYAAHETGLIAQTLLREVGAARSLVADYLSAAGNTTVRAGAIAELLFRAESRHWLRADLGPERAELGVRYAHEARQAAEREMGLLTIEDVRVETDTSSADSISVGLRNSSAYSWTVAVVLRDRGSEDTLLSSQITTLEPGLSTVALQCTPSNPADTLRRGLAPGTYAVEVRAGSSTIASQAVRVTTPWLSRHWVWLAVAGVALALVVLMGTVARCRATRRRAAGSTSRRLTRRRSAPS
;
A
#
# COMPACT_ATOMS: atom_id res chain seq x y z
N VAL A 1 -11.00 27.07 18.50
CA VAL A 1 -11.94 26.43 17.55
C VAL A 1 -12.71 25.29 18.20
N VAL A 2 -12.08 24.16 18.58
CA VAL A 2 -12.83 23.02 19.19
C VAL A 2 -13.65 23.43 20.41
N PHE A 3 -13.06 24.21 21.31
CA PHE A 3 -13.73 24.67 22.54
C PHE A 3 -14.93 25.60 22.32
N SER A 4 -15.07 26.22 21.15
CA SER A 4 -16.13 27.17 20.82
C SER A 4 -17.20 26.59 19.88
N LEU A 5 -17.03 25.36 19.41
CA LEU A 5 -18.06 24.69 18.58
C LEU A 5 -19.38 24.45 19.33
N PRO A 6 -19.38 24.08 20.62
CA PRO A 6 -20.63 23.94 21.37
C PRO A 6 -21.44 25.24 21.41
N ASP A 7 -20.77 26.39 21.52
CA ASP A 7 -21.42 27.71 21.59
C ASP A 7 -22.25 28.03 20.34
N LEU A 8 -21.85 27.51 19.16
CA LEU A 8 -22.61 27.67 17.92
C LEU A 8 -23.97 26.97 17.97
N LEU A 9 -24.08 25.87 18.70
CA LEU A 9 -25.33 25.13 18.85
C LEU A 9 -26.25 25.75 19.91
N ASP A 10 -25.69 26.53 20.81
CA ASP A 10 -26.44 27.20 21.87
C ASP A 10 -27.09 28.52 21.39
N ILE A 11 -26.88 28.90 20.12
CA ILE A 11 -27.56 30.03 19.46
C ILE A 11 -29.09 29.82 19.50
N SER A 12 -29.55 28.60 19.16
CA SER A 12 -30.96 28.23 19.13
C SER A 12 -31.11 26.70 19.22
N PRO A 13 -32.14 26.15 19.90
CA PRO A 13 -32.38 24.71 19.96
C PRO A 13 -32.69 24.07 18.60
N GLU A 14 -33.13 24.87 17.63
CA GLU A 14 -33.40 24.43 16.26
C GLU A 14 -32.15 24.45 15.37
N THR A 15 -31.01 24.91 15.90
CA THR A 15 -29.76 24.98 15.13
C THR A 15 -29.38 23.58 14.65
N ARG A 16 -29.07 23.47 13.37
CA ARG A 16 -28.55 22.27 12.74
C ARG A 16 -27.24 22.59 12.05
N LEU A 17 -26.20 21.79 12.29
CA LEU A 17 -24.86 22.06 11.76
C LEU A 17 -24.15 20.79 11.33
N THR A 18 -23.34 20.90 10.29
CA THR A 18 -22.47 19.84 9.82
C THR A 18 -21.02 20.18 10.17
N VAL A 19 -20.33 19.28 10.87
CA VAL A 19 -18.92 19.44 11.24
C VAL A 19 -18.11 18.38 10.50
N ALA A 20 -17.18 18.83 9.66
CA ALA A 20 -16.18 17.94 9.09
C ALA A 20 -15.00 17.81 10.07
N VAL A 21 -14.55 16.58 10.32
CA VAL A 21 -13.45 16.31 11.25
C VAL A 21 -12.39 15.48 10.56
N GLU A 22 -11.15 15.95 10.61
CA GLU A 22 -9.99 15.22 10.09
C GLU A 22 -9.74 13.96 10.94
N PRO A 23 -9.77 12.76 10.35
CA PRO A 23 -9.57 11.54 11.13
C PRO A 23 -8.14 11.40 11.67
N VAL A 24 -7.13 11.85 10.92
CA VAL A 24 -5.74 11.86 11.41
C VAL A 24 -5.59 12.76 12.63
N LEU A 25 -6.31 13.89 12.71
CA LEU A 25 -6.33 14.74 13.91
C LEU A 25 -6.92 13.98 15.10
N LEU A 26 -8.01 13.24 14.90
CA LEU A 26 -8.62 12.44 15.98
C LEU A 26 -7.66 11.37 16.50
N ALA A 27 -7.00 10.65 15.60
CA ALA A 27 -5.99 9.65 15.98
C ALA A 27 -4.82 10.30 16.73
N GLN A 28 -4.33 11.45 16.26
CA GLN A 28 -3.26 12.20 16.95
C GLN A 28 -3.68 12.73 18.32
N LEU A 29 -4.93 13.15 18.49
CA LEU A 29 -5.45 13.58 19.78
C LEU A 29 -5.59 12.41 20.76
N GLU A 30 -5.98 11.23 20.27
CA GLU A 30 -6.04 10.00 21.08
C GLU A 30 -4.64 9.58 21.53
N ASP A 31 -3.69 9.51 20.59
CA ASP A 31 -2.27 9.25 20.90
C ASP A 31 -1.71 10.29 21.90
N ALA A 32 -2.06 11.58 21.73
CA ALA A 32 -1.59 12.63 22.60
C ALA A 32 -2.21 12.58 24.01
N ALA A 33 -3.46 12.13 24.13
CA ALA A 33 -4.14 11.97 25.41
C ALA A 33 -3.48 10.88 26.29
N ASP A 34 -3.00 9.80 25.67
CA ASP A 34 -2.30 8.71 26.35
C ASP A 34 -0.83 9.03 26.72
N GLY A 35 -0.32 10.16 26.22
CA GLY A 35 1.08 10.56 26.35
C GLY A 35 1.90 10.19 25.11
N PHE A 36 2.84 11.06 24.73
CA PHE A 36 3.54 10.98 23.46
C PHE A 36 4.97 11.49 23.55
N VAL A 37 5.78 11.15 22.55
CA VAL A 37 7.13 11.71 22.39
C VAL A 37 7.12 12.67 21.21
N ALA A 38 7.40 13.94 21.49
CA ALA A 38 7.53 14.98 20.49
C ALA A 38 8.99 15.29 20.19
N ARG A 39 9.27 15.75 18.96
CA ARG A 39 10.53 16.43 18.67
C ARG A 39 10.37 17.92 18.91
N THR A 40 11.30 18.52 19.63
CA THR A 40 11.41 19.97 19.78
C THR A 40 11.96 20.57 18.49
N PRO A 41 11.80 21.90 18.27
CA PRO A 41 12.39 22.60 17.12
C PRO A 41 13.89 22.39 16.98
N ASP A 42 14.61 22.22 18.10
CA ASP A 42 16.06 22.00 18.13
C ASP A 42 16.46 20.55 17.77
N GLY A 43 15.49 19.69 17.41
CA GLY A 43 15.71 18.29 17.04
C GLY A 43 15.81 17.31 18.21
N ASN A 44 15.73 17.79 19.46
CA ASN A 44 15.69 16.94 20.65
C ASN A 44 14.33 16.25 20.80
N THR A 45 14.27 15.15 21.54
CA THR A 45 13.01 14.50 21.91
C THR A 45 12.57 14.92 23.30
N GLN A 46 11.31 15.29 23.44
CA GLN A 46 10.64 15.56 24.70
C GLN A 46 9.51 14.54 24.88
N THR A 47 9.52 13.87 26.03
CA THR A 47 8.43 12.97 26.42
C THR A 47 7.37 13.75 27.18
N HIS A 48 6.11 13.53 26.82
CA HIS A 48 4.94 14.04 27.49
C HIS A 48 4.14 12.88 28.09
N ASP A 49 3.93 12.89 29.40
CA ASP A 49 3.13 11.87 30.08
C ASP A 49 1.63 12.15 29.91
N ALA A 50 0.77 11.15 30.13
CA ALA A 50 -0.70 11.29 30.06
C ALA A 50 -1.27 12.38 31.01
N ARG A 51 -0.53 12.78 32.04
CA ARG A 51 -0.93 13.81 33.02
C ARG A 51 -0.40 15.20 32.70
N ASP A 52 0.39 15.34 31.64
CA ASP A 52 0.88 16.64 31.21
C ASP A 52 -0.26 17.52 30.70
N THR A 53 -0.08 18.84 30.80
CA THR A 53 -1.10 19.82 30.39
C THR A 53 -1.52 19.67 28.93
N VAL A 54 -0.59 19.31 28.04
CA VAL A 54 -0.88 19.07 26.62
C VAL A 54 -1.72 17.81 26.41
N SER A 55 -1.43 16.73 27.11
CA SER A 55 -2.16 15.45 27.03
C SER A 55 -3.59 15.61 27.60
N LEU A 56 -3.72 16.32 28.72
CA LEU A 56 -5.04 16.65 29.29
C LEU A 56 -5.86 17.57 28.37
N ALA A 57 -5.22 18.48 27.65
CA ALA A 57 -5.89 19.33 26.67
C ALA A 57 -6.37 18.52 25.45
N ALA A 58 -5.59 17.53 25.00
CA ALA A 58 -6.00 16.60 23.94
C ALA A 58 -7.21 15.75 24.36
N GLU A 59 -7.18 15.16 25.56
CA GLU A 59 -8.33 14.43 26.11
C GLU A 59 -9.57 15.33 26.23
N SER A 60 -9.39 16.57 26.71
CA SER A 60 -10.49 17.54 26.80
C SER A 60 -11.09 17.87 25.43
N ALA A 61 -10.25 18.03 24.39
CA ALA A 61 -10.72 18.24 23.03
C ALA A 61 -11.51 17.04 22.49
N LEU A 62 -11.05 15.81 22.75
CA LEU A 62 -11.79 14.59 22.39
C LEU A 62 -13.13 14.49 23.09
N GLN A 63 -13.20 14.82 24.38
CA GLN A 63 -14.46 14.83 25.14
C GLN A 63 -15.47 15.83 24.56
N ILE A 64 -15.00 17.02 24.15
CA ILE A 64 -15.86 18.02 23.50
C ILE A 64 -16.38 17.49 22.16
N LEU A 65 -15.52 16.89 21.33
CA LEU A 65 -15.92 16.34 20.04
C LEU A 65 -16.88 15.14 20.19
N ARG A 66 -16.65 14.27 21.17
CA ARG A 66 -17.58 13.17 21.52
C ARG A 66 -18.94 13.72 22.00
N GLY A 67 -18.93 14.75 22.83
CA GLY A 67 -20.14 15.44 23.25
C GLY A 67 -20.90 16.03 22.06
N LEU A 68 -20.18 16.69 21.14
CA LEU A 68 -20.74 17.25 19.91
C LEU A 68 -21.37 16.18 19.01
N ALA A 69 -20.70 15.04 18.86
CA ALA A 69 -21.18 13.89 18.08
C ALA A 69 -22.52 13.33 18.57
N GLN A 70 -22.82 13.50 19.87
CA GLN A 70 -24.06 13.02 20.50
C GLN A 70 -25.18 14.06 20.51
N ARG A 71 -24.93 15.32 20.14
CA ARG A 71 -25.96 16.37 20.15
C ARG A 71 -26.93 16.18 19.00
N GLU A 72 -28.22 16.25 19.31
CA GLU A 72 -29.25 16.29 18.29
C GLU A 72 -29.04 17.52 17.38
N GLY A 73 -29.08 17.30 16.08
CA GLY A 73 -28.90 18.37 15.09
C GLY A 73 -27.47 18.60 14.63
N VAL A 74 -26.50 17.83 15.14
CA VAL A 74 -25.16 17.78 14.58
C VAL A 74 -25.04 16.60 13.62
N GLN A 75 -24.46 16.88 12.46
CA GLN A 75 -23.96 15.84 11.57
C GLN A 75 -22.43 15.89 11.52
N LEU A 76 -21.77 14.75 11.66
CA LEU A 76 -20.34 14.63 11.44
C LEU A 76 -20.03 14.10 10.05
N LEU A 77 -19.08 14.73 9.36
CA LEU A 77 -18.54 14.26 8.08
C LEU A 77 -17.06 13.88 8.24
N PRO A 78 -16.67 12.69 7.78
CA PRO A 78 -15.26 12.34 7.68
C PRO A 78 -14.63 12.96 6.45
N LEU A 79 -13.36 13.31 6.57
CA LEU A 79 -12.42 13.44 5.46
C LEU A 79 -11.74 12.07 5.21
N PRO A 80 -11.04 11.85 4.09
CA PRO A 80 -10.12 10.72 4.02
C PRO A 80 -9.05 10.85 5.11
N TYR A 81 -8.56 9.71 5.63
CA TYR A 81 -7.77 9.64 6.87
C TYR A 81 -6.74 10.75 7.04
N ALA A 82 -5.81 10.90 6.08
CA ALA A 82 -4.73 11.89 6.15
C ALA A 82 -4.98 13.14 5.27
N THR A 83 -6.22 13.36 4.83
CA THR A 83 -6.59 14.52 4.00
C THR A 83 -5.72 14.64 2.72
N PRO A 84 -5.57 13.59 1.89
CA PRO A 84 -4.79 13.66 0.65
C PRO A 84 -5.57 14.42 -0.44
N SER A 85 -4.86 15.00 -1.41
CA SER A 85 -5.52 15.46 -2.64
C SER A 85 -5.91 14.24 -3.49
N LEU A 86 -7.18 13.83 -3.45
CA LEU A 86 -7.66 12.67 -4.20
C LEU A 86 -7.49 12.81 -5.73
N PRO A 87 -7.72 13.99 -6.34
CA PRO A 87 -7.38 14.20 -7.75
C PRO A 87 -5.88 13.96 -8.04
N LEU A 88 -4.99 14.38 -7.15
CA LEU A 88 -3.54 14.16 -7.30
C LEU A 88 -3.17 12.68 -7.20
N LEU A 89 -3.74 11.95 -6.23
CA LEU A 89 -3.55 10.49 -6.15
C LEU A 89 -3.98 9.82 -7.46
N ALA A 90 -5.14 10.20 -7.99
CA ALA A 90 -5.68 9.62 -9.21
C ALA A 90 -4.78 9.86 -10.45
N VAL A 91 -4.21 11.07 -10.61
CA VAL A 91 -3.26 11.39 -11.70
C VAL A 91 -2.00 10.53 -11.65
N HIS A 92 -1.56 10.13 -10.46
CA HIS A 92 -0.44 9.21 -10.29
C HIS A 92 -0.83 7.72 -10.39
N GLY A 93 -2.10 7.41 -10.68
CA GLY A 93 -2.60 6.03 -10.71
C GLY A 93 -2.67 5.38 -9.33
N TRP A 94 -2.67 6.19 -8.26
CA TRP A 94 -2.67 5.73 -6.89
C TRP A 94 -4.11 5.52 -6.39
N ASN A 95 -4.43 4.28 -6.03
CA ASN A 95 -5.77 3.84 -5.65
C ASN A 95 -6.03 3.86 -4.13
N ASP A 96 -5.20 4.56 -3.34
CA ASP A 96 -5.34 4.61 -1.88
C ASP A 96 -6.55 5.42 -1.41
N GLY A 97 -7.13 6.24 -2.27
CA GLY A 97 -8.28 7.08 -1.95
C GLY A 97 -9.44 6.30 -1.30
N VAL A 98 -9.79 5.12 -1.82
CA VAL A 98 -10.86 4.29 -1.23
C VAL A 98 -10.51 3.84 0.19
N SER A 99 -9.27 3.39 0.39
CA SER A 99 -8.78 2.94 1.70
C SER A 99 -8.72 4.09 2.70
N GLN A 100 -8.25 5.27 2.27
CA GLN A 100 -8.20 6.47 3.10
C GLN A 100 -9.59 6.95 3.51
N VAL A 101 -10.59 6.95 2.59
CA VAL A 101 -11.96 7.35 2.93
C VAL A 101 -12.61 6.34 3.89
N ARG A 102 -12.41 5.03 3.66
CA ARG A 102 -12.92 3.98 4.56
C ARG A 102 -12.30 4.07 5.96
N LEU A 103 -10.98 4.24 6.03
CA LEU A 103 -10.28 4.42 7.30
C LEU A 103 -10.76 5.69 8.01
N GLY A 104 -10.93 6.79 7.28
CA GLY A 104 -11.46 8.03 7.85
C GLY A 104 -12.86 7.88 8.46
N LYS A 105 -13.75 7.16 7.79
CA LYS A 105 -15.08 6.79 8.33
C LYS A 105 -14.97 5.92 9.58
N ALA A 106 -14.07 4.93 9.55
CA ALA A 106 -13.88 3.99 10.66
C ALA A 106 -13.32 4.69 11.91
N GLU A 107 -12.29 5.53 11.76
CA GLU A 107 -11.70 6.29 12.86
C GLU A 107 -12.69 7.28 13.47
N LEU A 108 -13.44 8.00 12.64
CA LEU A 108 -14.46 8.91 13.13
C LEU A 108 -15.54 8.17 13.94
N ALA A 109 -16.02 7.03 13.46
CA ALA A 109 -16.99 6.20 14.17
C ALA A 109 -16.43 5.63 15.48
N ARG A 110 -15.19 5.12 15.46
CA ARG A 110 -14.52 4.51 16.62
C ARG A 110 -14.23 5.52 17.72
N ILE A 111 -13.61 6.66 17.38
CA ILE A 111 -13.10 7.63 18.37
C ILE A 111 -14.23 8.49 18.93
N LEU A 112 -15.17 8.93 18.08
CA LEU A 112 -16.26 9.82 18.48
C LEU A 112 -17.54 9.07 18.89
N GLY A 113 -17.59 7.75 18.68
CA GLY A 113 -18.73 6.92 19.06
C GLY A 113 -19.99 7.20 18.25
N VAL A 114 -19.84 7.49 16.95
CA VAL A 114 -20.98 7.80 16.06
C VAL A 114 -21.76 6.52 15.78
N ALA A 115 -23.07 6.54 16.06
CA ALA A 115 -23.93 5.36 16.00
C ALA A 115 -24.12 4.82 14.57
N GLU A 116 -24.18 5.71 13.58
CA GLU A 116 -24.33 5.35 12.17
C GLU A 116 -23.08 5.71 11.37
N THR A 117 -22.72 4.85 10.42
CA THR A 117 -21.62 5.16 9.49
C THR A 117 -22.00 6.38 8.65
N PRO A 118 -21.17 7.43 8.58
CA PRO A 118 -21.48 8.62 7.80
C PRO A 118 -21.73 8.30 6.33
N ARG A 119 -22.88 8.77 5.82
CA ARG A 119 -23.26 8.70 4.40
C ARG A 119 -22.59 9.78 3.55
N GLY A 120 -22.31 10.94 4.15
CA GLY A 120 -21.57 12.02 3.49
C GLY A 120 -20.08 11.99 3.80
N ALA A 121 -19.29 12.76 3.05
CA ALA A 121 -17.90 13.07 3.35
C ALA A 121 -17.53 14.48 2.89
N LEU A 122 -16.39 14.99 3.35
CA LEU A 122 -15.81 16.24 2.86
C LEU A 122 -14.55 15.94 2.01
N PRO A 123 -14.56 16.24 0.70
CA PRO A 123 -13.37 16.15 -0.14
C PRO A 123 -12.34 17.20 0.28
N PRO A 124 -11.06 16.84 0.43
CA PRO A 124 -10.01 17.80 0.71
C PRO A 124 -9.97 18.91 -0.36
N GLY A 125 -9.97 20.18 0.06
CA GLY A 125 -10.01 21.35 -0.82
C GLY A 125 -11.31 21.49 -1.63
N LEU A 126 -12.37 20.79 -1.20
CA LEU A 126 -13.66 20.67 -1.90
C LEU A 126 -13.52 20.29 -3.38
N ASP A 127 -12.44 19.58 -3.73
CA ASP A 127 -12.09 19.30 -5.11
C ASP A 127 -12.35 17.83 -5.48
N LEU A 128 -12.70 17.64 -6.75
CA LEU A 128 -12.89 16.34 -7.37
C LEU A 128 -12.39 16.42 -8.81
N SER A 129 -11.80 15.32 -9.27
CA SER A 129 -11.63 14.98 -10.68
C SER A 129 -12.53 13.80 -11.02
N SER A 130 -12.77 13.57 -12.32
CA SER A 130 -13.48 12.40 -12.82
C SER A 130 -12.93 11.10 -12.22
N ASP A 131 -11.62 10.94 -12.16
CA ASP A 131 -10.97 9.72 -11.68
C ASP A 131 -11.04 9.56 -10.14
N SER A 132 -11.20 10.66 -9.40
CA SER A 132 -11.32 10.62 -7.94
C SER A 132 -12.74 10.30 -7.44
N VAL A 133 -13.76 10.30 -8.30
CA VAL A 133 -15.15 9.95 -7.93
C VAL A 133 -15.20 8.53 -7.34
N ALA A 134 -14.43 7.61 -7.91
CA ALA A 134 -14.31 6.23 -7.47
C ALA A 134 -13.88 6.08 -5.99
N ALA A 135 -13.07 7.01 -5.46
CA ALA A 135 -12.61 6.97 -4.08
C ALA A 135 -13.78 7.08 -3.09
N PHE A 136 -14.73 7.96 -3.37
CA PHE A 136 -15.92 8.16 -2.55
C PHE A 136 -17.00 7.09 -2.79
N SER A 137 -17.33 6.81 -4.06
CA SER A 137 -18.35 5.80 -4.39
C SER A 137 -17.94 4.42 -3.88
N GLY A 138 -16.67 4.04 -4.05
CA GLY A 138 -16.12 2.77 -3.57
C GLY A 138 -16.08 2.66 -2.04
N ALA A 139 -16.10 3.79 -1.33
CA ALA A 139 -16.16 3.85 0.13
C ALA A 139 -17.60 4.01 0.68
N SER A 140 -18.61 3.82 -0.18
CA SER A 140 -20.03 3.97 0.17
C SER A 140 -20.34 5.37 0.73
N VAL A 141 -19.86 6.40 0.04
CA VAL A 141 -20.23 7.80 0.29
C VAL A 141 -21.29 8.20 -0.74
N ASP A 142 -22.40 8.72 -0.25
CA ASP A 142 -23.58 9.08 -1.04
C ASP A 142 -23.48 10.52 -1.58
N TYR A 143 -22.91 11.43 -0.77
CA TYR A 143 -22.79 12.83 -1.12
C TYR A 143 -21.56 13.51 -0.53
N VAL A 144 -21.13 14.58 -1.20
CA VAL A 144 -19.98 15.40 -0.82
C VAL A 144 -20.22 16.88 -1.12
N VAL A 145 -19.47 17.77 -0.47
CA VAL A 145 -19.45 19.21 -0.78
C VAL A 145 -18.34 19.50 -1.79
N VAL A 146 -18.61 20.34 -2.79
CA VAL A 146 -17.61 20.72 -3.81
C VAL A 146 -17.55 22.22 -4.03
N LYS A 147 -16.39 22.73 -4.46
CA LYS A 147 -16.23 24.13 -4.89
C LYS A 147 -16.87 24.37 -6.25
N ALA A 148 -17.21 25.63 -6.53
CA ALA A 148 -17.84 26.03 -7.79
C ALA A 148 -17.07 25.58 -9.04
N ALA A 149 -15.74 25.53 -9.00
CA ALA A 149 -14.92 25.10 -10.14
C ALA A 149 -15.18 23.64 -10.56
N VAL A 150 -15.64 22.76 -9.66
CA VAL A 150 -16.05 21.39 -10.02
C VAL A 150 -17.35 21.40 -10.82
N MET A 151 -18.24 22.36 -10.54
CA MET A 151 -19.50 22.53 -11.26
C MET A 151 -19.30 23.10 -12.67
N ASP A 152 -18.30 23.96 -12.84
CA ASP A 152 -17.95 24.56 -14.14
C ASP A 152 -17.50 23.51 -15.16
N ASP A 153 -16.98 22.36 -14.70
CA ASP A 153 -16.48 21.26 -15.53
C ASP A 153 -17.51 20.12 -15.74
N LEU A 154 -18.78 20.36 -15.43
CA LEU A 154 -19.86 19.44 -15.77
C LEU A 154 -20.20 19.51 -17.26
N ALA A 155 -20.46 18.35 -17.87
CA ALA A 155 -20.81 18.28 -19.29
C ALA A 155 -22.17 18.93 -19.62
N GLU A 156 -23.06 19.07 -18.63
CA GLU A 156 -24.37 19.70 -18.75
C GLU A 156 -24.55 20.67 -17.58
N THR A 157 -25.08 21.87 -17.84
CA THR A 157 -25.41 22.83 -16.78
C THR A 157 -26.62 22.34 -15.97
N PRO A 158 -26.51 22.20 -14.64
CA PRO A 158 -27.63 21.79 -13.80
C PRO A 158 -28.78 22.80 -13.80
N THR A 159 -30.01 22.31 -13.64
CA THR A 159 -31.21 23.15 -13.50
C THR A 159 -31.12 24.09 -12.27
N ASP A 160 -30.60 23.57 -11.16
CA ASP A 160 -30.28 24.34 -9.96
C ASP A 160 -28.77 24.25 -9.69
N PRO A 161 -27.98 25.27 -10.06
CA PRO A 161 -26.52 25.23 -9.94
C PRO A 161 -26.03 25.30 -8.49
N LEU A 162 -26.90 25.62 -7.52
CA LEU A 162 -26.57 25.66 -6.09
C LEU A 162 -27.23 24.50 -5.31
N GLY A 163 -28.03 23.67 -5.97
CA GLY A 163 -28.65 22.49 -5.40
C GLY A 163 -27.81 21.22 -5.53
N PRO A 164 -28.24 20.09 -4.92
CA PRO A 164 -27.56 18.79 -5.09
C PRO A 164 -27.63 18.28 -6.53
N VAL A 165 -26.47 17.89 -7.08
CA VAL A 165 -26.33 17.38 -8.44
C VAL A 165 -25.74 15.98 -8.41
N ARG A 166 -26.35 15.04 -9.13
CA ARG A 166 -25.79 13.70 -9.27
C ARG A 166 -24.77 13.70 -10.40
N ILE A 167 -23.54 13.30 -10.11
CA ILE A 167 -22.47 13.20 -11.10
C ILE A 167 -22.08 11.75 -11.37
N ALA A 168 -21.41 11.53 -12.50
CA ALA A 168 -20.74 10.27 -12.81
C ALA A 168 -19.40 10.47 -13.51
N ASP A 169 -18.52 9.48 -13.36
CA ASP A 169 -17.27 9.35 -14.11
C ASP A 169 -17.43 8.42 -15.33
N ALA A 170 -16.33 8.22 -16.06
CA ALA A 170 -16.31 7.37 -17.25
C ALA A 170 -16.47 5.87 -16.95
N ALA A 171 -16.15 5.45 -15.72
CA ALA A 171 -16.31 4.08 -15.24
C ALA A 171 -17.73 3.80 -14.70
N GLY A 172 -18.59 4.82 -14.66
CA GLY A 172 -19.97 4.71 -14.18
C GLY A 172 -20.10 4.80 -12.65
N ASN A 173 -19.05 5.18 -11.94
CA ASN A 173 -19.15 5.55 -10.53
C ASN A 173 -20.03 6.79 -10.40
N ARG A 174 -20.83 6.85 -9.32
CA ARG A 174 -21.81 7.91 -9.11
C ARG A 174 -21.64 8.51 -7.73
N LEU A 175 -21.82 9.82 -7.64
CA LEU A 175 -21.75 10.58 -6.40
C LEU A 175 -22.72 11.76 -6.48
N THR A 176 -23.32 12.16 -5.35
CA THR A 176 -24.06 13.43 -5.30
C THR A 176 -23.11 14.52 -4.83
N VAL A 177 -23.01 15.63 -5.54
CA VAL A 177 -22.23 16.79 -5.12
C VAL A 177 -23.16 17.92 -4.70
N VAL A 178 -22.78 18.65 -3.66
CA VAL A 178 -23.47 19.85 -3.18
C VAL A 178 -22.50 21.02 -3.30
N PRO A 179 -22.76 22.00 -4.17
CA PRO A 179 -21.80 23.04 -4.47
C PRO A 179 -21.80 24.18 -3.44
N VAL A 180 -20.63 24.78 -3.24
CA VAL A 180 -20.45 26.04 -2.50
C VAL A 180 -20.38 27.19 -3.50
N ALA A 181 -21.15 28.25 -3.25
CA ALA A 181 -21.12 29.44 -4.09
C ALA A 181 -19.76 30.16 -3.97
N ARG A 182 -19.17 30.53 -5.11
CA ARG A 182 -17.85 31.20 -5.19
C ARG A 182 -17.77 32.46 -4.33
N ALA A 183 -18.84 33.26 -4.32
CA ALA A 183 -18.91 34.48 -3.52
C ALA A 183 -18.83 34.19 -2.01
N ILE A 184 -19.50 33.13 -1.54
CA ILE A 184 -19.50 32.73 -0.13
C ILE A 184 -18.12 32.21 0.27
N ALA A 185 -17.53 31.32 -0.54
CA ALA A 185 -16.19 30.80 -0.29
C ALA A 185 -15.13 31.92 -0.24
N SER A 186 -15.20 32.87 -1.18
CA SER A 186 -14.29 34.02 -1.21
C SER A 186 -14.47 34.95 -0.01
N ALA A 187 -15.71 35.16 0.46
CA ALA A 187 -15.96 35.94 1.68
C ALA A 187 -15.40 35.26 2.94
N LEU A 188 -15.43 33.93 3.00
CA LEU A 188 -14.84 33.16 4.11
C LEU A 188 -13.31 33.19 4.09
N ALA A 189 -12.68 33.17 2.91
CA ALA A 189 -11.22 33.23 2.78
C ALA A 189 -10.63 34.59 3.20
N ASN A 190 -11.40 35.68 3.09
CA ASN A 190 -10.97 37.04 3.45
C ASN A 190 -11.36 37.40 4.90
N ASP A 191 -10.75 36.70 5.87
CA ASP A 191 -10.96 36.83 7.32
C ASP A 191 -12.38 36.51 7.83
N GLY A 192 -13.29 36.06 6.97
CA GLY A 192 -14.63 35.62 7.36
C GLY A 192 -15.49 36.70 8.01
N GLN A 193 -15.27 37.97 7.69
CA GLN A 193 -16.01 39.09 8.29
C GLN A 193 -17.53 38.93 8.07
N PRO A 194 -18.37 38.98 9.13
CA PRO A 194 -19.79 38.65 9.04
C PRO A 194 -20.54 39.42 7.95
N ALA A 195 -20.28 40.72 7.82
CA ALA A 195 -20.91 41.57 6.81
C ALA A 195 -20.61 41.12 5.38
N ASN A 196 -19.37 40.68 5.10
CA ASN A 196 -18.97 40.19 3.78
C ASN A 196 -19.65 38.85 3.46
N VAL A 197 -19.72 37.95 4.45
CA VAL A 197 -20.41 36.66 4.29
C VAL A 197 -21.90 36.87 4.06
N CYS A 198 -22.56 37.74 4.82
CA CYS A 198 -23.98 38.08 4.61
C CYS A 198 -24.24 38.73 3.24
N ALA A 199 -23.35 39.62 2.79
CA ALA A 199 -23.43 40.20 1.45
C ALA A 199 -23.26 39.14 0.33
N ALA A 200 -22.36 38.17 0.53
CA ALA A 200 -22.18 37.06 -0.39
C ALA A 200 -23.41 36.13 -0.42
N ILE A 201 -24.03 35.86 0.73
CA ILE A 201 -25.30 35.12 0.81
C ILE A 201 -26.40 35.87 0.04
N ALA A 202 -26.55 37.17 0.28
CA ALA A 202 -27.54 38.00 -0.42
C ALA A 202 -27.30 38.02 -1.94
N THR A 203 -26.04 38.03 -2.38
CA THR A 203 -25.66 37.95 -3.80
C THR A 203 -26.07 36.59 -4.39
N ALA A 204 -25.75 35.49 -3.71
CA ALA A 204 -26.13 34.14 -4.16
C ALA A 204 -27.67 33.98 -4.25
N LEU A 205 -28.43 34.62 -3.36
CA LEU A 205 -29.90 34.67 -3.41
C LEU A 205 -30.47 35.62 -4.48
N ALA A 206 -29.67 36.54 -5.01
CA ALA A 206 -30.10 37.45 -6.06
C ALA A 206 -29.81 36.88 -7.46
N GLU A 207 -28.71 36.14 -7.60
CA GLU A 207 -28.28 35.50 -8.86
C GLU A 207 -29.16 34.32 -9.27
N GLY A 208 -29.81 33.67 -8.30
CA GLY A 208 -30.85 32.67 -8.52
C GLY A 208 -31.82 32.70 -7.36
N SER A 209 -32.92 31.95 -7.42
CA SER A 209 -33.74 31.66 -6.23
C SER A 209 -33.36 30.28 -5.71
N PRO A 210 -32.13 30.08 -5.17
CA PRO A 210 -31.69 28.76 -4.77
C PRO A 210 -32.54 28.29 -3.59
N ARG A 211 -32.84 26.99 -3.59
CA ARG A 211 -33.61 26.37 -2.49
C ARG A 211 -32.75 26.05 -1.28
N SER A 212 -31.43 26.04 -1.47
CA SER A 212 -30.44 25.71 -0.45
C SER A 212 -29.14 26.46 -0.71
N LEU A 213 -28.39 26.76 0.36
CA LEU A 213 -27.06 27.35 0.29
C LEU A 213 -26.13 26.61 1.26
N VAL A 214 -24.91 26.35 0.84
CA VAL A 214 -23.86 25.79 1.69
C VAL A 214 -22.85 26.88 2.02
N ILE A 215 -22.57 27.06 3.32
CA ILE A 215 -21.56 27.97 3.83
C ILE A 215 -20.39 27.11 4.32
N CYS A 216 -19.32 27.05 3.55
CA CYS A 216 -18.15 26.22 3.83
C CYS A 216 -16.91 26.88 3.22
N PRO A 217 -15.77 26.95 3.94
CA PRO A 217 -14.52 27.43 3.34
C PRO A 217 -14.05 26.46 2.24
N GLU A 218 -13.43 27.00 1.19
CA GLU A 218 -12.90 26.20 0.08
C GLU A 218 -11.69 25.34 0.48
N ASP A 219 -10.93 25.77 1.49
CA ASP A 219 -9.77 25.06 2.02
C ASP A 219 -9.94 24.83 3.52
N GLU A 220 -9.80 23.59 3.96
CA GLU A 220 -9.89 23.17 5.36
C GLU A 220 -8.88 23.86 6.29
N TYR A 221 -7.79 24.41 5.74
CA TYR A 221 -6.79 25.17 6.49
C TYR A 221 -7.10 26.67 6.54
N THR A 222 -8.19 27.13 5.94
CA THR A 222 -8.64 28.52 6.06
C THR A 222 -8.96 28.81 7.51
N GLY A 223 -8.17 29.69 8.14
CA GLY A 223 -8.42 30.13 9.51
C GLY A 223 -9.73 30.90 9.57
N PHE A 224 -10.67 30.41 10.36
CA PHE A 224 -11.97 31.07 10.55
C PHE A 224 -12.22 31.34 12.03
N ASN A 225 -12.71 32.54 12.36
CA ASN A 225 -13.07 32.94 13.73
C ASN A 225 -14.47 32.42 14.10
N PRO A 226 -14.62 31.47 15.05
CA PRO A 226 -15.91 30.91 15.44
C PRO A 226 -16.96 31.97 15.82
N GLU A 227 -16.55 33.09 16.44
CA GLU A 227 -17.45 34.20 16.78
C GLU A 227 -18.08 34.85 15.54
N SER A 228 -17.33 34.93 14.44
CA SER A 228 -17.83 35.48 13.18
C SER A 228 -18.88 34.57 12.54
N LEU A 229 -18.74 33.23 12.64
CA LEU A 229 -19.78 32.30 12.16
C LEU A 229 -21.00 32.37 13.06
N ALA A 230 -20.81 32.45 14.37
CA ALA A 230 -21.92 32.65 15.32
C ALA A 230 -22.72 33.91 14.96
N GLU A 231 -22.04 35.00 14.60
CA GLU A 231 -22.70 36.23 14.15
C GLU A 231 -23.46 36.05 12.84
N VAL A 232 -22.86 35.42 11.83
CA VAL A 232 -23.55 35.11 10.57
C VAL A 232 -24.79 34.25 10.80
N MET A 233 -24.69 33.22 11.66
CA MET A 233 -25.81 32.35 12.01
C MET A 233 -26.92 33.12 12.73
N ARG A 234 -26.58 33.96 13.71
CA ARG A 234 -27.56 34.83 14.40
C ARG A 234 -28.28 35.76 13.45
N GLN A 235 -27.55 36.37 12.49
CA GLN A 235 -28.16 37.24 11.49
C GLN A 235 -29.08 36.47 10.52
N ALA A 236 -28.65 35.27 10.11
CA ALA A 236 -29.47 34.40 9.27
C ALA A 236 -30.76 33.97 9.98
N GLU A 237 -30.70 33.56 11.24
CA GLU A 237 -31.87 33.20 12.03
C GLU A 237 -32.79 34.41 12.30
N ALA A 238 -32.22 35.55 12.70
CA ALA A 238 -32.99 36.77 12.98
C ALA A 238 -33.74 37.30 11.76
N SER A 239 -33.27 37.02 10.55
CA SER A 239 -33.98 37.38 9.31
C SER A 239 -35.31 36.64 9.12
N GLY A 240 -35.47 35.46 9.76
CA GLY A 240 -36.59 34.56 9.54
C GLY A 240 -36.67 33.94 8.13
N ALA A 241 -35.75 34.31 7.23
CA ALA A 241 -35.72 33.84 5.85
C ALA A 241 -34.98 32.50 5.69
N PHE A 242 -34.14 32.14 6.66
CA PHE A 242 -33.31 30.93 6.61
C PHE A 242 -33.65 29.99 7.75
N ARG A 243 -33.50 28.69 7.45
CA ARG A 243 -33.47 27.62 8.45
C ARG A 243 -32.18 26.85 8.25
N THR A 244 -31.43 26.63 9.33
CA THR A 244 -30.23 25.79 9.29
C THR A 244 -30.63 24.31 9.20
N VAL A 245 -29.86 23.55 8.44
CA VAL A 245 -30.03 22.11 8.25
C VAL A 245 -28.65 21.46 8.18
N THR A 246 -28.57 20.19 8.55
CA THR A 246 -27.40 19.37 8.25
C THR A 246 -27.31 19.09 6.74
N LEU A 247 -26.13 18.73 6.25
CA LEU A 247 -25.92 18.41 4.84
C LEU A 247 -26.76 17.19 4.41
N GLY A 248 -26.89 16.20 5.28
CA GLY A 248 -27.74 15.04 5.07
C GLY A 248 -29.20 15.42 4.92
N GLU A 249 -29.73 16.25 5.81
CA GLU A 249 -31.09 16.77 5.70
C GLU A 249 -31.29 17.60 4.42
N LEU A 250 -30.29 18.39 4.00
CA LEU A 250 -30.32 19.15 2.75
C LEU A 250 -30.49 18.21 1.56
N VAL A 251 -29.67 17.17 1.46
CA VAL A 251 -29.72 16.18 0.36
C VAL A 251 -31.02 15.39 0.37
N GLU A 252 -31.56 15.06 1.54
CA GLU A 252 -32.85 14.36 1.67
C GLU A 252 -34.05 15.23 1.27
N ARG A 253 -34.00 16.53 1.59
CA ARG A 253 -35.07 17.48 1.22
C ARG A 253 -35.00 17.89 -0.24
N HIS A 254 -33.81 17.96 -0.81
CA HIS A 254 -33.55 18.42 -2.18
C HIS A 254 -32.90 17.30 -2.99
N LEU A 255 -33.69 16.27 -3.31
CA LEU A 255 -33.20 15.14 -4.08
C LEU A 255 -32.63 15.59 -5.43
N SER A 256 -31.43 15.10 -5.75
CA SER A 256 -30.81 15.29 -7.05
C SER A 256 -31.61 14.62 -8.16
N GLU A 257 -31.47 15.14 -9.38
CA GLU A 257 -32.03 14.48 -10.55
C GLU A 257 -31.50 13.04 -10.68
N ARG A 258 -32.37 12.11 -11.13
CA ARG A 258 -32.00 10.69 -11.23
C ARG A 258 -30.93 10.44 -12.28
N ARG A 259 -30.85 11.29 -13.31
CA ARG A 259 -29.86 11.20 -14.38
C ARG A 259 -28.55 11.84 -13.90
N PRO A 260 -27.44 11.08 -13.82
CA PRO A 260 -26.16 11.67 -13.49
C PRO A 260 -25.62 12.52 -14.65
N VAL A 261 -24.98 13.63 -14.31
CA VAL A 261 -24.22 14.47 -15.25
C VAL A 261 -22.76 14.03 -15.25
N PHE A 262 -22.15 13.95 -16.42
CA PHE A 262 -20.73 13.57 -16.52
C PHE A 262 -19.85 14.71 -15.99
N LEU A 263 -18.93 14.39 -15.07
CA LEU A 263 -17.87 15.30 -14.65
C LEU A 263 -16.69 15.15 -15.60
N SER A 264 -16.30 16.23 -16.29
CA SER A 264 -15.18 16.25 -17.25
C SER A 264 -14.01 17.07 -16.71
N ARG A 265 -13.48 16.66 -15.55
CA ARG A 265 -12.45 17.39 -14.82
C ARG A 265 -11.23 16.51 -14.56
N TYR A 266 -10.08 16.96 -15.01
CA TYR A 266 -8.79 16.29 -14.78
C TYR A 266 -7.99 17.04 -13.72
N ALA A 267 -7.25 16.31 -12.88
CA ALA A 267 -6.44 16.98 -11.87
C ALA A 267 -5.26 17.71 -12.52
N ALA A 268 -4.90 18.86 -11.94
CA ALA A 268 -3.67 19.53 -12.28
C ALA A 268 -2.46 18.75 -11.73
N HIS A 269 -1.32 18.87 -12.40
CA HIS A 269 -0.06 18.37 -11.86
C HIS A 269 0.50 19.38 -10.87
N GLU A 270 1.03 18.89 -9.75
CA GLU A 270 1.74 19.75 -8.81
C GLU A 270 3.07 20.22 -9.39
N THR A 271 3.31 21.52 -9.30
CA THR A 271 4.53 22.16 -9.81
C THR A 271 5.34 22.71 -8.64
N GLY A 272 6.62 22.32 -8.54
CA GLY A 272 7.53 22.81 -7.50
C GLY A 272 8.48 21.73 -7.01
N LEU A 273 9.69 22.11 -6.61
CA LEU A 273 10.74 21.17 -6.20
C LEU A 273 10.33 20.32 -4.99
N ILE A 274 9.71 20.94 -3.98
CA ILE A 274 9.27 20.26 -2.75
C ILE A 274 8.17 19.26 -3.09
N ALA A 275 7.13 19.68 -3.82
CA ALA A 275 6.04 18.81 -4.25
C ALA A 275 6.53 17.62 -5.09
N GLN A 276 7.41 17.87 -6.07
CA GLN A 276 7.98 16.80 -6.91
C GLN A 276 8.86 15.83 -6.11
N THR A 277 9.60 16.32 -5.13
CA THR A 277 10.41 15.46 -4.25
C THR A 277 9.51 14.60 -3.39
N LEU A 278 8.49 15.19 -2.76
CA LEU A 278 7.50 14.46 -1.97
C LEU A 278 6.81 13.36 -2.80
N LEU A 279 6.26 13.71 -3.97
CA LEU A 279 5.55 12.75 -4.82
C LEU A 279 6.43 11.60 -5.30
N ARG A 280 7.72 11.87 -5.57
CA ARG A 280 8.69 10.83 -5.93
C ARG A 280 8.93 9.86 -4.77
N GLU A 281 9.16 10.39 -3.57
CA GLU A 281 9.43 9.57 -2.39
C GLU A 281 8.20 8.79 -1.94
N VAL A 282 7.00 9.40 -2.01
CA VAL A 282 5.72 8.71 -1.79
C VAL A 282 5.53 7.60 -2.82
N GLY A 283 5.77 7.86 -4.11
CA GLY A 283 5.67 6.84 -5.15
C GLY A 283 6.61 5.65 -4.92
N ALA A 284 7.85 5.91 -4.51
CA ALA A 284 8.83 4.87 -4.19
C ALA A 284 8.41 4.04 -2.96
N ALA A 285 7.90 4.69 -1.90
CA ALA A 285 7.40 4.02 -0.72
C ALA A 285 6.15 3.17 -1.03
N ARG A 286 5.23 3.72 -1.82
CA ARG A 286 3.96 3.09 -2.18
C ARG A 286 4.12 1.73 -2.82
N SER A 287 4.97 1.61 -3.85
CA SER A 287 5.16 0.32 -4.55
C SER A 287 5.58 -0.79 -3.60
N LEU A 288 6.53 -0.50 -2.71
CA LEU A 288 7.01 -1.45 -1.72
C LEU A 288 5.96 -1.75 -0.65
N VAL A 289 5.27 -0.74 -0.13
CA VAL A 289 4.21 -0.92 0.87
C VAL A 289 3.07 -1.74 0.29
N ALA A 290 2.65 -1.50 -0.96
CA ALA A 290 1.61 -2.29 -1.62
C ALA A 290 2.02 -3.76 -1.77
N ASP A 291 3.26 -4.02 -2.18
CA ASP A 291 3.81 -5.37 -2.26
C ASP A 291 3.83 -6.06 -0.89
N TYR A 292 4.22 -5.34 0.18
CA TYR A 292 4.18 -5.83 1.55
C TYR A 292 2.76 -6.18 1.99
N LEU A 293 1.81 -5.25 1.86
CA LEU A 293 0.42 -5.44 2.29
C LEU A 293 -0.26 -6.59 1.53
N SER A 294 0.06 -6.76 0.24
CA SER A 294 -0.45 -7.87 -0.55
C SER A 294 0.11 -9.22 -0.10
N ALA A 295 1.35 -9.26 0.38
CA ALA A 295 2.00 -10.50 0.80
C ALA A 295 1.70 -10.87 2.25
N ALA A 296 1.80 -9.92 3.18
CA ALA A 296 1.56 -10.12 4.61
C ALA A 296 0.07 -10.19 4.98
N GLY A 297 -0.82 -9.71 4.10
CA GLY A 297 -2.22 -9.49 4.41
C GLY A 297 -2.45 -8.18 5.17
N ASN A 298 -3.59 -7.55 4.92
CA ASN A 298 -3.93 -6.22 5.45
C ASN A 298 -4.55 -6.23 6.86
N THR A 299 -4.62 -7.39 7.52
CA THR A 299 -5.30 -7.56 8.81
C THR A 299 -4.38 -7.49 10.01
N THR A 300 -3.06 -7.45 9.81
CA THR A 300 -2.10 -7.35 10.91
C THR A 300 -2.01 -5.91 11.44
N VAL A 301 -1.76 -5.75 12.75
CA VAL A 301 -1.55 -4.42 13.36
C VAL A 301 -0.36 -3.69 12.71
N ARG A 302 0.68 -4.43 12.31
CA ARG A 302 1.85 -3.89 11.60
C ARG A 302 1.50 -3.38 10.21
N ALA A 303 0.67 -4.12 9.45
CA ALA A 303 0.17 -3.69 8.16
C ALA A 303 -0.60 -2.37 8.24
N GLY A 304 -1.50 -2.25 9.23
CA GLY A 304 -2.20 -0.99 9.51
C GLY A 304 -1.24 0.17 9.78
N ALA A 305 -0.30 0.00 10.72
CA ALA A 305 0.66 1.04 11.08
C ALA A 305 1.55 1.50 9.91
N ILE A 306 1.98 0.57 9.04
CA ILE A 306 2.79 0.91 7.85
C ILE A 306 1.95 1.65 6.81
N ALA A 307 0.71 1.22 6.59
CA ALA A 307 -0.22 1.91 5.69
C ALA A 307 -0.53 3.34 6.19
N GLU A 308 -0.72 3.52 7.50
CA GLU A 308 -0.96 4.84 8.10
C GLU A 308 0.24 5.79 7.92
N LEU A 309 1.48 5.30 8.03
CA LEU A 309 2.67 6.11 7.72
C LEU A 309 2.66 6.58 6.26
N LEU A 310 2.32 5.70 5.32
CA LEU A 310 2.19 6.07 3.91
C LEU A 310 1.07 7.10 3.71
N PHE A 311 -0.10 6.90 4.31
CA PHE A 311 -1.20 7.85 4.20
C PHE A 311 -0.84 9.21 4.77
N ARG A 312 -0.15 9.27 5.91
CA ARG A 312 0.37 10.53 6.47
C ARG A 312 1.31 11.24 5.50
N ALA A 313 2.14 10.50 4.76
CA ALA A 313 3.00 11.06 3.72
C ALA A 313 2.21 11.62 2.52
N GLU A 314 1.07 11.01 2.18
CA GLU A 314 0.17 11.44 1.10
C GLU A 314 -0.67 12.69 1.42
N SER A 315 -0.61 13.20 2.66
CA SER A 315 -1.39 14.36 3.08
C SER A 315 -1.10 15.60 2.23
N ARG A 316 -2.16 16.32 1.81
CA ARG A 316 -2.00 17.59 1.09
C ARG A 316 -1.46 18.71 1.98
N HIS A 317 -1.45 18.52 3.30
CA HIS A 317 -0.85 19.46 4.24
C HIS A 317 0.59 19.83 3.86
N TRP A 318 1.37 18.86 3.38
CA TRP A 318 2.77 19.06 2.98
C TRP A 318 2.95 19.84 1.68
N LEU A 319 1.87 20.02 0.90
CA LEU A 319 1.85 20.74 -0.37
C LEU A 319 1.42 22.21 -0.22
N ARG A 320 1.13 22.65 1.00
CA ARG A 320 0.70 24.01 1.29
C ARG A 320 1.80 25.02 0.96
N ALA A 321 1.42 26.09 0.25
CA ALA A 321 2.33 27.15 -0.17
C ALA A 321 2.84 28.01 1.01
N ASP A 322 2.08 28.09 2.11
CA ASP A 322 2.45 28.85 3.31
C ASP A 322 3.31 28.02 4.30
N LEU A 323 3.57 26.75 4.00
CA LEU A 323 4.35 25.87 4.84
C LEU A 323 5.86 26.04 4.55
N GLY A 324 6.65 26.28 5.60
CA GLY A 324 8.11 26.35 5.47
C GLY A 324 8.73 24.98 5.07
N PRO A 325 9.91 24.97 4.41
CA PRO A 325 10.55 23.74 3.91
C PRO A 325 10.75 22.66 4.99
N GLU A 326 11.20 23.04 6.18
CA GLU A 326 11.45 22.11 7.31
C GLU A 326 10.19 21.33 7.71
N ARG A 327 9.01 21.96 7.61
CA ARG A 327 7.72 21.31 7.89
C ARG A 327 7.25 20.48 6.71
N ALA A 328 7.47 20.93 5.48
CA ALA A 328 7.11 20.16 4.28
C ALA A 328 7.93 18.86 4.16
N GLU A 329 9.20 18.86 4.59
CA GLU A 329 10.08 17.69 4.64
C GLU A 329 9.56 16.56 5.56
N LEU A 330 8.66 16.86 6.49
CA LEU A 330 8.02 15.85 7.33
C LEU A 330 7.24 14.82 6.50
N GLY A 331 6.61 15.23 5.40
CA GLY A 331 5.92 14.32 4.48
C GLY A 331 6.88 13.33 3.83
N VAL A 332 8.05 13.79 3.39
CA VAL A 332 9.12 12.94 2.85
C VAL A 332 9.62 11.96 3.90
N ARG A 333 9.75 12.42 5.15
CA ARG A 333 10.17 11.54 6.25
C ARG A 333 9.14 10.43 6.52
N TYR A 334 7.85 10.73 6.51
CA TYR A 334 6.81 9.71 6.63
C TYR A 334 6.88 8.67 5.50
N ALA A 335 7.12 9.10 4.25
CA ALA A 335 7.31 8.18 3.13
C ALA A 335 8.52 7.26 3.36
N HIS A 336 9.65 7.83 3.82
CA HIS A 336 10.84 7.07 4.12
C HIS A 336 10.63 6.08 5.27
N GLU A 337 9.96 6.50 6.35
CA GLU A 337 9.63 5.65 7.49
C GLU A 337 8.71 4.49 7.08
N ALA A 338 7.69 4.75 6.25
CA ALA A 338 6.82 3.71 5.70
C ALA A 338 7.62 2.69 4.88
N ARG A 339 8.50 3.18 3.99
CA ARG A 339 9.36 2.33 3.16
C ARG A 339 10.29 1.46 3.99
N GLN A 340 11.01 2.07 4.93
CA GLN A 340 11.92 1.33 5.81
C GLN A 340 11.17 0.32 6.68
N ALA A 341 9.97 0.63 7.15
CA ALA A 341 9.17 -0.29 7.93
C ALA A 341 8.73 -1.50 7.10
N ALA A 342 8.30 -1.30 5.85
CA ALA A 342 8.01 -2.39 4.92
C ALA A 342 9.26 -3.22 4.59
N GLU A 343 10.41 -2.59 4.32
CA GLU A 343 11.71 -3.28 4.11
C GLU A 343 12.07 -4.16 5.31
N ARG A 344 11.93 -3.64 6.53
CA ARG A 344 12.23 -4.39 7.76
C ARG A 344 11.31 -5.60 7.94
N GLU A 345 10.01 -5.44 7.72
CA GLU A 345 9.06 -6.56 7.83
C GLU A 345 9.29 -7.61 6.74
N MET A 346 9.52 -7.20 5.48
CA MET A 346 9.89 -8.13 4.41
C MET A 346 11.19 -8.87 4.74
N GLY A 347 12.17 -8.20 5.34
CA GLY A 347 13.44 -8.79 5.76
C GLY A 347 13.33 -9.88 6.83
N LEU A 348 12.15 -10.11 7.43
CA LEU A 348 11.88 -11.25 8.31
C LEU A 348 11.72 -12.57 7.55
N LEU A 349 11.53 -12.51 6.22
CA LEU A 349 11.54 -13.65 5.33
C LEU A 349 12.93 -13.85 4.75
N THR A 350 13.50 -15.04 4.95
CA THR A 350 14.86 -15.36 4.49
C THR A 350 14.91 -16.73 3.80
N ILE A 351 15.86 -16.89 2.87
CA ILE A 351 16.20 -18.18 2.30
C ILE A 351 17.28 -18.79 3.19
N GLU A 352 16.98 -19.93 3.81
CA GLU A 352 17.90 -20.64 4.70
C GLU A 352 18.79 -21.62 3.94
N ASP A 353 18.19 -22.34 2.98
CA ASP A 353 18.88 -23.37 2.22
C ASP A 353 18.25 -23.52 0.83
N VAL A 354 19.07 -23.92 -0.13
CA VAL A 354 18.60 -24.27 -1.48
C VAL A 354 19.32 -25.53 -1.94
N ARG A 355 18.55 -26.58 -2.15
CA ARG A 355 19.04 -27.90 -2.56
C ARG A 355 18.52 -28.26 -3.94
N VAL A 356 19.42 -28.76 -4.78
CA VAL A 356 19.05 -29.36 -6.05
C VAL A 356 18.79 -30.84 -5.80
N GLU A 357 17.55 -31.26 -6.02
CA GLU A 357 17.12 -32.64 -5.87
C GLU A 357 17.01 -33.25 -7.28
N THR A 358 17.96 -34.13 -7.60
CA THR A 358 17.92 -34.93 -8.83
C THR A 358 17.20 -36.24 -8.55
N ASP A 359 15.95 -36.35 -8.97
CA ASP A 359 15.23 -37.61 -8.97
C ASP A 359 15.61 -38.41 -10.23
N THR A 360 15.98 -39.67 -10.06
CA THR A 360 16.31 -40.56 -11.18
C THR A 360 15.08 -40.94 -12.03
N SER A 361 13.87 -40.62 -11.56
CA SER A 361 12.60 -40.99 -12.18
C SER A 361 11.69 -39.82 -12.64
N SER A 362 11.94 -38.59 -12.17
CA SER A 362 11.13 -37.40 -12.50
C SER A 362 12.00 -36.15 -12.78
N ALA A 363 11.38 -35.03 -13.16
CA ALA A 363 12.10 -33.80 -13.51
C ALA A 363 12.89 -33.24 -12.30
N ASP A 364 14.07 -32.67 -12.54
CA ASP A 364 14.86 -32.02 -11.48
C ASP A 364 14.01 -30.99 -10.74
N SER A 365 14.07 -31.02 -9.41
CA SER A 365 13.42 -30.04 -8.55
C SER A 365 14.46 -29.26 -7.76
N ILE A 366 14.16 -28.00 -7.48
CA ILE A 366 14.91 -27.20 -6.52
C ILE A 366 14.06 -27.05 -5.27
N SER A 367 14.56 -27.62 -4.18
CA SER A 367 13.98 -27.54 -2.85
C SER A 367 14.54 -26.32 -2.13
N VAL A 368 13.67 -25.37 -1.80
CA VAL A 368 14.00 -24.08 -1.20
C VAL A 368 13.50 -24.08 0.24
N GLY A 369 14.41 -24.02 1.21
CA GLY A 369 14.11 -23.83 2.62
C GLY A 369 13.95 -22.35 2.91
N LEU A 370 12.75 -21.97 3.36
CA LEU A 370 12.38 -20.59 3.67
C LEU A 370 12.08 -20.46 5.15
N ARG A 371 12.58 -19.39 5.78
CA ARG A 371 12.24 -19.03 7.16
C ARG A 371 11.38 -17.78 7.17
N ASN A 372 10.22 -17.90 7.79
CA ASN A 372 9.38 -16.79 8.19
C ASN A 372 9.59 -16.52 9.69
N SER A 373 10.28 -15.42 10.02
CA SER A 373 10.53 -15.02 11.41
C SER A 373 9.46 -14.10 11.98
N SER A 374 8.42 -13.78 11.21
CA SER A 374 7.30 -12.97 11.67
C SER A 374 6.29 -13.81 12.46
N ALA A 375 5.38 -13.14 13.17
CA ALA A 375 4.32 -13.77 13.96
C ALA A 375 3.08 -14.16 13.13
N TYR A 376 3.10 -13.92 11.82
CA TYR A 376 1.95 -14.09 10.91
C TYR A 376 2.38 -14.76 9.60
N SER A 377 1.41 -15.22 8.81
CA SER A 377 1.68 -15.89 7.55
C SER A 377 1.86 -14.92 6.38
N TRP A 378 2.61 -15.33 5.37
CA TRP A 378 2.90 -14.53 4.17
C TRP A 378 2.54 -15.29 2.91
N THR A 379 1.90 -14.63 1.95
CA THR A 379 1.71 -15.16 0.59
C THR A 379 2.78 -14.58 -0.32
N VAL A 380 3.71 -15.41 -0.77
CA VAL A 380 4.86 -15.00 -1.60
C VAL A 380 4.98 -15.85 -2.86
N ALA A 381 5.64 -15.30 -3.87
CA ALA A 381 6.05 -16.05 -5.05
C ALA A 381 7.51 -16.49 -4.88
N VAL A 382 7.76 -17.79 -4.96
CA VAL A 382 9.11 -18.35 -5.05
C VAL A 382 9.42 -18.60 -6.52
N VAL A 383 10.48 -17.97 -7.00
CA VAL A 383 10.78 -17.81 -8.42
C VAL A 383 12.18 -18.35 -8.71
N LEU A 384 12.33 -19.10 -9.80
CA LEU A 384 13.60 -19.55 -10.33
C LEU A 384 13.90 -18.86 -11.66
N ARG A 385 15.05 -18.20 -11.75
CA ARG A 385 15.55 -17.52 -12.96
C ARG A 385 16.89 -18.07 -13.43
N ASP A 386 17.10 -18.09 -14.73
CA ASP A 386 18.41 -18.37 -15.33
C ASP A 386 19.25 -17.09 -15.46
N ARG A 387 20.35 -16.97 -14.70
CA ARG A 387 21.25 -15.80 -14.84
C ARG A 387 22.10 -15.82 -16.12
N GLY A 388 22.16 -16.95 -16.82
CA GLY A 388 22.96 -17.12 -18.03
C GLY A 388 22.27 -16.73 -19.33
N SER A 389 20.94 -16.87 -19.43
CA SER A 389 20.15 -16.51 -20.62
C SER A 389 19.05 -15.51 -20.29
N GLU A 390 19.29 -14.23 -20.62
CA GLU A 390 18.32 -13.12 -20.58
C GLU A 390 17.52 -12.94 -19.27
N ASP A 391 17.99 -13.50 -18.15
CA ASP A 391 17.25 -13.55 -16.88
C ASP A 391 15.84 -14.17 -17.02
N THR A 392 15.76 -15.24 -17.83
CA THR A 392 14.51 -15.91 -18.18
C THR A 392 13.87 -16.59 -16.96
N LEU A 393 12.57 -16.38 -16.76
CA LEU A 393 11.77 -17.05 -15.75
C LEU A 393 11.61 -18.54 -16.11
N LEU A 394 12.11 -19.44 -15.25
CA LEU A 394 12.03 -20.88 -15.46
C LEU A 394 10.87 -21.53 -14.71
N SER A 395 10.59 -21.05 -13.50
CA SER A 395 9.54 -21.60 -12.64
C SER A 395 9.10 -20.55 -11.63
N SER A 396 7.82 -20.58 -11.27
CA SER A 396 7.24 -19.70 -10.26
C SER A 396 6.14 -20.45 -9.51
N GLN A 397 6.17 -20.40 -8.19
CA GLN A 397 5.14 -20.97 -7.33
C GLN A 397 4.71 -19.95 -6.29
N ILE A 398 3.40 -19.68 -6.23
CA ILE A 398 2.82 -18.90 -5.13
C ILE A 398 2.57 -19.85 -3.97
N THR A 399 2.99 -19.46 -2.76
CA THR A 399 2.84 -20.27 -1.57
C THR A 399 2.57 -19.40 -0.35
N THR A 400 1.93 -19.99 0.66
CA THR A 400 1.69 -19.37 1.95
C THR A 400 2.71 -19.90 2.95
N LEU A 401 3.53 -19.02 3.50
CA LEU A 401 4.56 -19.30 4.49
C LEU A 401 4.01 -19.02 5.89
N GLU A 402 3.72 -20.09 6.62
CA GLU A 402 3.41 -20.00 8.05
C GLU A 402 4.65 -19.58 8.87
N PRO A 403 4.47 -19.02 10.08
CA PRO A 403 5.59 -18.74 10.98
C PRO A 403 6.49 -19.96 11.19
N GLY A 404 7.81 -19.78 11.07
CA GLY A 404 8.80 -20.85 11.19
C GLY A 404 9.46 -21.24 9.87
N LEU A 405 9.87 -22.51 9.76
CA LEU A 405 10.56 -23.03 8.58
C LEU A 405 9.58 -23.74 7.65
N SER A 406 9.63 -23.42 6.36
CA SER A 406 8.84 -24.06 5.30
C SER A 406 9.75 -24.49 4.16
N THR A 407 9.38 -25.56 3.45
CA THR A 407 10.11 -26.02 2.27
C THR A 407 9.22 -25.94 1.04
N VAL A 408 9.72 -25.34 -0.04
CA VAL A 408 9.01 -25.16 -1.30
C VAL A 408 9.80 -25.86 -2.40
N ALA A 409 9.14 -26.75 -3.13
CA ALA A 409 9.77 -27.49 -4.23
C ALA A 409 9.37 -26.89 -5.58
N LEU A 410 10.33 -26.24 -6.24
CA LEU A 410 10.15 -25.70 -7.59
C LEU A 410 10.42 -26.79 -8.62
N GLN A 411 9.41 -27.09 -9.44
CA GLN A 411 9.58 -27.99 -10.58
C GLN A 411 10.26 -27.23 -11.73
N CYS A 412 11.33 -27.81 -12.27
CA CYS A 412 12.07 -27.23 -13.37
C CYS A 412 11.51 -27.78 -14.68
N THR A 413 10.80 -26.95 -15.44
CA THR A 413 10.37 -27.30 -16.80
C THR A 413 11.49 -26.93 -17.78
N PRO A 414 11.89 -27.83 -18.70
CA PRO A 414 12.92 -27.50 -19.67
C PRO A 414 12.44 -26.38 -20.60
N SER A 415 13.29 -25.38 -20.81
CA SER A 415 13.00 -24.15 -21.56
C SER A 415 12.81 -24.38 -23.08
N ASN A 416 13.08 -25.58 -23.60
CA ASN A 416 12.90 -25.89 -25.02
C ASN A 416 12.31 -27.30 -25.25
N PRO A 417 11.10 -27.43 -25.83
CA PRO A 417 10.51 -28.73 -26.14
C PRO A 417 11.25 -29.50 -27.25
N ALA A 418 12.18 -28.87 -27.97
CA ALA A 418 13.05 -29.57 -28.93
C ALA A 418 14.22 -30.31 -28.26
N ASP A 419 14.52 -30.02 -26.99
CA ASP A 419 15.64 -30.60 -26.23
C ASP A 419 15.18 -31.76 -25.31
N THR A 420 14.23 -32.56 -25.80
CA THR A 420 13.55 -33.67 -25.11
C THR A 420 14.47 -34.79 -24.62
N LEU A 421 15.75 -34.76 -24.98
CA LEU A 421 16.76 -35.72 -24.53
C LEU A 421 17.54 -35.27 -23.28
N ARG A 422 17.40 -34.00 -22.84
CA ARG A 422 17.94 -33.52 -21.56
C ARG A 422 16.82 -33.33 -20.56
N ARG A 423 16.55 -34.38 -19.78
CA ARG A 423 15.74 -34.26 -18.56
C ARG A 423 16.62 -33.61 -17.50
N GLY A 424 16.30 -32.38 -17.11
CA GLY A 424 16.96 -31.69 -15.99
C GLY A 424 17.43 -30.26 -16.27
N LEU A 425 17.79 -29.55 -15.21
CA LEU A 425 18.39 -28.21 -15.29
C LEU A 425 19.75 -28.29 -15.98
N ALA A 426 20.00 -27.42 -16.95
CA ALA A 426 21.31 -27.33 -17.57
C ALA A 426 22.37 -26.90 -16.53
N PRO A 427 23.63 -27.34 -16.65
CA PRO A 427 24.70 -26.80 -15.81
C PRO A 427 24.80 -25.28 -16.00
N GLY A 428 24.71 -24.54 -14.90
CA GLY A 428 24.54 -23.10 -14.95
C GLY A 428 24.44 -22.47 -13.57
N THR A 429 24.31 -21.15 -13.55
CA THR A 429 24.03 -20.38 -12.34
C THR A 429 22.62 -19.84 -12.43
N TYR A 430 21.79 -20.24 -11.47
CA TYR A 430 20.41 -19.83 -11.35
C TYR A 430 20.26 -18.89 -10.15
N ALA A 431 19.21 -18.08 -10.16
CA ALA A 431 18.80 -17.30 -9.00
C ALA A 431 17.46 -17.82 -8.49
N VAL A 432 17.41 -18.19 -7.21
CA VAL A 432 16.15 -18.41 -6.50
C VAL A 432 15.80 -17.10 -5.80
N GLU A 433 14.60 -16.61 -6.07
CA GLU A 433 14.08 -15.35 -5.53
C GLU A 433 12.80 -15.62 -4.77
N VAL A 434 12.66 -14.99 -3.60
CA VAL A 434 11.38 -14.87 -2.90
C VAL A 434 10.86 -13.46 -3.16
N ARG A 435 9.65 -13.35 -3.69
CA ARG A 435 9.05 -12.08 -4.11
C ARG A 435 7.70 -11.84 -3.45
N ALA A 436 7.48 -10.58 -3.10
CA ALA A 436 6.18 -10.03 -2.72
C ALA A 436 5.77 -9.08 -3.85
N GLY A 437 4.78 -9.48 -4.67
CA GLY A 437 4.40 -8.72 -5.87
C GLY A 437 5.60 -8.45 -6.79
N SER A 438 5.94 -7.16 -6.96
CA SER A 438 7.07 -6.73 -7.78
C SER A 438 8.42 -6.73 -7.05
N SER A 439 8.41 -6.73 -5.73
CA SER A 439 9.59 -6.59 -4.87
C SER A 439 10.27 -7.93 -4.60
N THR A 440 11.60 -7.95 -4.72
CA THR A 440 12.42 -9.10 -4.35
C THR A 440 12.82 -8.99 -2.88
N ILE A 441 12.36 -9.95 -2.08
CA ILE A 441 12.60 -9.99 -0.63
C ILE A 441 13.96 -10.61 -0.32
N ALA A 442 14.22 -11.77 -0.91
CA ALA A 442 15.48 -12.51 -0.76
C ALA A 442 15.88 -13.13 -2.10
N SER A 443 17.18 -13.21 -2.37
CA SER A 443 17.73 -13.84 -3.57
C SER A 443 18.98 -14.64 -3.22
N GLN A 444 19.05 -15.88 -3.70
CA GLN A 444 20.21 -16.74 -3.53
C GLN A 444 20.61 -17.36 -4.87
N ALA A 445 21.90 -17.27 -5.19
CA ALA A 445 22.45 -17.92 -6.37
C ALA A 445 22.67 -19.41 -6.11
N VAL A 446 22.24 -20.26 -7.04
CA VAL A 446 22.39 -21.71 -7.01
C VAL A 446 23.20 -22.13 -8.22
N ARG A 447 24.24 -22.93 -8.00
CA ARG A 447 25.05 -23.48 -9.08
C ARG A 447 24.70 -24.93 -9.31
N VAL A 448 24.17 -25.23 -10.49
CA VAL A 448 23.94 -26.61 -10.93
C VAL A 448 25.19 -27.05 -11.68
N THR A 449 25.86 -28.08 -11.17
CA THR A 449 27.02 -28.68 -11.82
C THR A 449 26.69 -30.10 -12.29
N THR A 450 27.12 -30.47 -13.49
CA THR A 450 27.12 -31.89 -13.89
C THR A 450 27.99 -32.69 -12.91
N PRO A 451 27.47 -33.76 -12.29
CA PRO A 451 28.28 -34.60 -11.42
C PRO A 451 29.48 -35.17 -12.19
N TRP A 452 30.68 -35.10 -11.60
CA TRP A 452 31.94 -35.53 -12.24
C TRP A 452 31.85 -36.95 -12.82
N LEU A 453 31.15 -37.85 -12.12
CA LEU A 453 30.90 -39.21 -12.57
C LEU A 453 30.15 -39.28 -13.90
N SER A 454 29.16 -38.43 -14.18
CA SER A 454 28.45 -38.46 -15.46
C SER A 454 29.33 -37.95 -16.62
N ARG A 455 30.28 -37.06 -16.34
CA ARG A 455 31.25 -36.57 -17.34
C ARG A 455 32.34 -37.58 -17.66
N HIS A 456 32.66 -38.46 -16.71
CA HIS A 456 33.79 -39.41 -16.81
C HIS A 456 33.38 -40.89 -16.79
N TRP A 457 32.09 -41.23 -16.77
CA TRP A 457 31.63 -42.62 -16.74
C TRP A 457 32.13 -43.42 -17.95
N VAL A 458 32.17 -42.78 -19.14
CA VAL A 458 32.71 -43.40 -20.37
C VAL A 458 34.18 -43.77 -20.17
N TRP A 459 34.96 -42.89 -19.53
CA TRP A 459 36.37 -43.14 -19.24
C TRP A 459 36.55 -44.22 -18.16
N LEU A 460 35.68 -44.26 -17.15
CA LEU A 460 35.66 -45.33 -16.15
C LEU A 460 35.28 -46.68 -16.77
N ALA A 461 34.33 -46.72 -17.69
CA ALA A 461 33.95 -47.91 -18.43
C ALA A 461 35.10 -48.39 -19.33
N VAL A 462 35.76 -47.48 -20.05
CA VAL A 462 36.95 -47.79 -20.86
C VAL A 462 38.10 -48.30 -19.98
N ALA A 463 38.36 -47.67 -18.83
CA ALA A 463 39.38 -48.13 -17.88
C ALA A 463 39.05 -49.51 -17.30
N GLY A 464 37.77 -49.76 -16.99
CA GLY A 464 37.30 -51.07 -16.53
C GLY A 464 37.47 -52.17 -17.59
N VAL A 465 37.13 -51.88 -18.85
CA VAL A 465 37.34 -52.81 -19.98
C VAL A 465 38.83 -53.06 -20.22
N ALA A 466 39.66 -52.03 -20.16
CA ALA A 466 41.10 -52.17 -20.29
C ALA A 466 41.69 -53.04 -19.16
N LEU A 467 41.25 -52.82 -17.92
CA LEU A 467 41.66 -53.63 -16.76
C LEU A 467 41.25 -55.10 -16.93
N ALA A 468 40.01 -55.35 -17.40
CA ALA A 468 39.52 -56.70 -17.68
C ALA A 468 40.36 -57.40 -18.76
N LEU A 469 40.74 -56.69 -19.83
CA LEU A 469 41.62 -57.18 -20.88
C LEU A 469 43.02 -57.54 -20.36
N VAL A 470 43.59 -56.72 -19.46
CA VAL A 470 44.89 -56.99 -18.84
C VAL A 470 44.83 -58.24 -17.96
N VAL A 471 43.77 -58.40 -17.17
CA VAL A 471 43.56 -59.61 -16.35
C VAL A 471 43.37 -60.86 -17.23
N LEU A 472 42.64 -60.73 -18.34
CA LEU A 472 42.43 -61.81 -19.30
C LEU A 472 43.76 -62.22 -19.99
N MET A 473 44.58 -61.24 -20.39
CA MET A 473 45.90 -61.52 -20.96
C MET A 473 46.85 -62.15 -19.93
N GLY A 474 46.82 -61.70 -18.67
CA GLY A 474 47.61 -62.28 -17.59
C GLY A 474 47.24 -63.73 -17.28
N THR A 475 45.94 -64.05 -17.28
CA THR A 475 45.45 -65.43 -17.09
C THR A 475 45.80 -66.34 -18.27
N VAL A 476 45.70 -65.86 -19.51
CA VAL A 476 46.13 -66.60 -20.72
C VAL A 476 47.63 -66.86 -20.72
N ALA A 477 48.45 -65.87 -20.33
CA ALA A 477 49.90 -66.03 -20.20
C ALA A 477 50.27 -67.07 -19.13
N ARG A 478 49.57 -67.07 -17.99
CA ARG A 478 49.76 -68.05 -16.91
C ARG A 478 49.37 -69.47 -17.34
N CYS A 479 48.27 -69.62 -18.09
CA CYS A 479 47.87 -70.91 -18.70
C CYS A 479 48.86 -71.42 -19.77
N ARG A 480 49.50 -70.52 -20.54
CA ARG A 480 50.57 -70.92 -21.47
C ARG A 480 51.86 -71.34 -20.76
N ALA A 481 52.21 -70.69 -19.64
CA ALA A 481 53.38 -71.04 -18.84
C ALA A 481 53.24 -72.42 -18.16
N THR A 482 52.04 -72.78 -17.69
CA THR A 482 51.78 -74.10 -17.11
C THR A 482 51.79 -75.22 -18.17
N ARG A 483 51.28 -74.98 -19.38
CA ARG A 483 51.40 -75.94 -20.50
C ARG A 483 52.85 -76.18 -20.95
N ARG A 484 53.73 -75.16 -20.92
CA ARG A 484 55.16 -75.33 -21.23
C ARG A 484 55.93 -76.14 -20.17
N ARG A 485 55.49 -76.14 -18.91
CA ARG A 485 56.10 -76.96 -17.84
C ARG A 485 55.66 -78.44 -17.88
N ALA A 486 54.51 -78.75 -18.48
CA ALA A 486 54.03 -80.13 -18.63
C ALA A 486 54.68 -80.91 -19.80
N ALA A 487 55.31 -80.22 -20.76
CA ALA A 487 55.93 -80.85 -21.94
C ALA A 487 57.45 -81.10 -21.82
N GLY A 488 58.07 -80.79 -20.67
CA GLY A 488 59.53 -80.80 -20.49
C GLY A 488 60.13 -81.90 -19.60
N SER A 489 59.34 -82.85 -19.08
CA SER A 489 59.80 -83.79 -18.04
C SER A 489 60.02 -85.25 -18.49
N THR A 490 60.10 -85.53 -19.80
CA THR A 490 60.19 -86.92 -20.33
C THR A 490 61.46 -87.19 -21.15
N SER A 491 62.60 -86.58 -20.83
CA SER A 491 63.90 -86.97 -21.43
C SER A 491 65.08 -86.52 -20.58
N ARG A 492 65.51 -87.37 -19.63
CA ARG A 492 66.88 -87.48 -19.08
C ARG A 492 66.94 -88.51 -17.95
N ARG A 493 66.84 -89.78 -18.32
CA ARG A 493 67.41 -90.92 -17.56
C ARG A 493 68.06 -91.82 -18.58
N LEU A 494 69.38 -91.79 -18.66
CA LEU A 494 70.29 -92.91 -18.97
C LEU A 494 71.68 -92.37 -19.29
N THR A 495 72.70 -93.12 -18.87
CA THR A 495 74.16 -92.89 -18.98
C THR A 495 74.71 -91.91 -17.94
N ARG A 496 75.70 -92.24 -17.09
CA ARG A 496 76.91 -93.01 -17.38
C ARG A 496 77.53 -93.57 -16.06
N ARG A 497 77.92 -94.84 -16.10
CA ARG A 497 78.59 -95.63 -15.03
C ARG A 497 80.02 -95.95 -15.52
N ARG A 498 80.96 -96.14 -14.58
CA ARG A 498 82.40 -96.52 -14.68
C ARG A 498 83.34 -95.34 -15.00
N SER A 499 84.49 -95.17 -14.33
CA SER A 499 85.41 -96.12 -13.68
C SER A 499 86.41 -95.41 -12.72
N ALA A 500 86.82 -96.09 -11.65
CA ALA A 500 88.05 -95.83 -10.85
C ALA A 500 89.31 -96.36 -11.61
N PRO A 501 90.59 -96.18 -11.18
CA PRO A 501 91.20 -96.42 -9.84
C PRO A 501 92.05 -95.21 -9.35
N SER A 502 92.63 -95.11 -8.15
CA SER A 502 93.33 -96.06 -7.26
C SER A 502 93.03 -95.82 -5.79
#